data_AF-A0AAW6UM02-F1
#
_entry.id   AF-A0AAW6UM02-F1
#
_cell.length_a   1.000
_cell.length_b   1.000
_cell.length_c   1.000
_cell.angle_alpha   90.00
_cell.angle_beta   90.00
_cell.angle_gamma   90.00
#
_symmetry.space_group_name_H-M   'P 1'
#
loop_
_entity.id
_entity.type
_entity.pdbx_description
1 polymer ?
#
loop_
_entity_poly.entity_id
_entity_poly.type
_entity_poly.pdbx_seq_one_letter_code
_entity_poly.pdbx_strand_id
1 'polypeptide(L)'
;MFESKQLIEGKIFIHQRRDEPLPYSRYSFPACYFECFINAQNFAGHFIEVHAEPADLVQAIYFENNGKNQIIAMLNQTQQIVHLHPQNLIFGYWSFKHRVLPNALQLFGFLFALLFLLFSLAAFSVGHFQLGKVLQDALMLCLMGLGLFTLGFILPFAVPYLCWQRYKTMKLLSWLDLSQHQILEMEKLNPQNRIYHLNPVPDRFKQSA
;
A
#
# COMPACT_ATOMS: atom_id res chain seq x y z
N MET A 1 9.15 -5.67 -21.83
CA MET A 1 8.41 -4.74 -22.71
C MET A 1 7.37 -4.07 -21.81
N PHE A 2 7.41 -2.75 -21.63
CA PHE A 2 6.45 -2.07 -20.76
C PHE A 2 5.12 -1.97 -21.49
N GLU A 3 4.13 -2.79 -21.12
CA GLU A 3 2.78 -2.72 -21.66
C GLU A 3 2.20 -1.33 -21.33
N SER A 4 1.75 -0.60 -22.36
CA SER A 4 1.25 0.75 -22.21
C SER A 4 -0.06 0.72 -21.43
N LYS A 5 -0.10 1.47 -20.34
CA LYS A 5 -1.35 1.67 -19.58
C LYS A 5 -2.27 2.57 -20.38
N GLN A 6 -3.54 2.21 -20.41
CA GLN A 6 -4.58 2.93 -21.14
C GLN A 6 -5.75 3.23 -20.20
N LEU A 7 -6.47 4.31 -20.51
CA LEU A 7 -7.66 4.75 -19.78
C LEU A 7 -8.88 4.50 -20.65
N ILE A 8 -9.93 3.94 -20.08
CA ILE A 8 -11.24 3.81 -20.72
C ILE A 8 -12.31 4.32 -19.78
N GLU A 9 -13.28 5.04 -20.33
CA GLU A 9 -14.47 5.50 -19.63
C GLU A 9 -15.71 4.99 -20.35
N GLY A 10 -16.66 4.44 -19.62
CA GLY A 10 -17.87 3.88 -20.21
C GLY A 10 -18.73 3.12 -19.22
N LYS A 11 -19.82 2.55 -19.74
CA LYS A 11 -20.72 1.72 -18.94
C LYS A 11 -20.15 0.33 -18.79
N ILE A 12 -20.08 -0.18 -17.55
CA ILE A 12 -19.61 -1.53 -17.27
C ILE A 12 -20.75 -2.54 -17.30
N PHE A 13 -20.51 -3.70 -17.91
CA PHE A 13 -21.38 -4.87 -17.83
C PHE A 13 -20.54 -6.09 -17.48
N ILE A 14 -20.65 -6.54 -16.23
CA ILE A 14 -19.94 -7.74 -15.76
C ILE A 14 -20.77 -8.96 -16.16
N HIS A 15 -20.22 -9.81 -17.03
CA HIS A 15 -20.91 -11.00 -17.53
C HIS A 15 -20.39 -12.29 -16.90
N GLN A 16 -19.22 -12.25 -16.25
CA GLN A 16 -18.68 -13.39 -15.52
C GLN A 16 -18.00 -12.94 -14.24
N ARG A 17 -18.23 -13.69 -13.16
CA ARG A 17 -17.53 -13.57 -11.87
C ARG A 17 -17.13 -14.96 -11.40
N ARG A 18 -15.94 -15.09 -10.83
CA ARG A 18 -15.42 -16.32 -10.25
C ARG A 18 -14.61 -15.96 -9.01
N ASP A 19 -14.84 -16.70 -7.93
CA ASP A 19 -13.98 -16.60 -6.75
C ASP A 19 -12.67 -17.31 -7.07
N GLU A 20 -11.62 -16.53 -7.26
CA GLU A 20 -10.30 -17.02 -7.62
C GLU A 20 -9.27 -16.36 -6.71
N PRO A 21 -8.41 -17.13 -6.01
CA PRO A 21 -7.41 -16.54 -5.13
C PRO A 21 -6.42 -15.72 -5.96
N LEU A 22 -6.15 -14.49 -5.53
CA LEU A 22 -5.14 -13.65 -6.15
C LEU A 22 -3.78 -13.94 -5.50
N PRO A 23 -2.80 -14.49 -6.24
CA PRO A 23 -1.47 -14.71 -5.71
C PRO A 23 -0.75 -13.36 -5.51
N TYR A 24 -0.36 -13.09 -4.27
CA TYR A 24 0.47 -11.95 -3.89
C TYR A 24 1.74 -12.45 -3.19
N SER A 25 2.82 -12.56 -3.98
CA SER A 25 4.10 -13.12 -3.52
C SER A 25 3.91 -14.54 -2.93
N ARG A 26 4.00 -14.71 -1.61
CA ARG A 26 3.81 -16.00 -0.91
C ARG A 26 2.41 -16.20 -0.31
N TYR A 27 1.54 -15.19 -0.37
CA TYR A 27 0.20 -15.23 0.22
C TYR A 27 -0.86 -15.17 -0.87
N SER A 28 -1.93 -15.93 -0.72
CA SER A 28 -3.12 -15.85 -1.56
C SER A 28 -4.20 -15.09 -0.82
N PHE A 29 -4.77 -14.05 -1.44
CA PHE A 29 -5.92 -13.35 -0.90
C PHE A 29 -7.20 -13.86 -1.57
N PRO A 30 -8.32 -13.98 -0.82
CA PRO A 30 -9.61 -14.19 -1.45
C PRO A 30 -9.88 -13.00 -2.38
N ALA A 31 -10.18 -13.31 -3.64
CA ALA A 31 -10.38 -12.32 -4.67
C ALA A 31 -11.42 -12.81 -5.66
N CYS A 32 -11.95 -11.87 -6.42
CA CYS A 32 -12.94 -12.06 -7.46
C CYS A 32 -12.28 -11.76 -8.81
N TYR A 33 -12.14 -12.80 -9.62
CA TYR A 33 -11.87 -12.67 -11.04
C TYR A 33 -13.18 -12.33 -11.76
N PHE A 34 -13.16 -11.34 -12.62
CA PHE A 34 -14.34 -10.96 -13.39
C PHE A 34 -13.98 -10.61 -14.81
N GLU A 35 -14.92 -10.88 -15.72
CA GLU A 35 -14.88 -10.44 -17.10
C GLU A 35 -16.04 -9.46 -17.35
N CYS A 36 -15.75 -8.36 -18.02
CA CYS A 36 -16.71 -7.30 -18.26
C CYS A 36 -16.56 -6.65 -19.63
N PHE A 37 -17.67 -6.10 -20.11
CA PHE A 37 -17.70 -5.22 -21.27
C PHE A 37 -17.68 -3.77 -20.85
N ILE A 38 -16.83 -2.97 -21.51
CA ILE A 38 -16.86 -1.51 -21.47
C ILE A 38 -16.74 -1.02 -22.93
N ASN A 39 -17.69 -0.21 -23.39
CA ASN A 39 -17.74 0.29 -24.77
C ASN A 39 -17.53 -0.79 -25.85
N ALA A 40 -18.19 -1.94 -25.69
CA ALA A 40 -18.11 -3.11 -26.59
C ALA A 40 -16.72 -3.79 -26.69
N GLN A 41 -15.81 -3.51 -25.76
CA GLN A 41 -14.54 -4.22 -25.62
C GLN A 41 -14.55 -5.11 -24.37
N ASN A 42 -13.86 -6.25 -24.46
CA ASN A 42 -13.70 -7.19 -23.36
C ASN A 42 -12.55 -6.80 -22.45
N PHE A 43 -12.79 -6.87 -21.15
CA PHE A 43 -11.81 -6.66 -20.10
C PHE A 43 -11.92 -7.76 -19.06
N ALA A 44 -10.79 -8.05 -18.42
CA ALA A 44 -10.73 -8.88 -17.24
C ALA A 44 -10.16 -8.08 -16.07
N GLY A 45 -10.61 -8.35 -14.86
CA GLY A 45 -10.05 -7.79 -13.65
C GLY A 45 -9.95 -8.83 -12.55
N HIS A 46 -9.05 -8.59 -11.61
CA HIS A 46 -8.86 -9.43 -10.44
C HIS A 46 -8.70 -8.54 -9.22
N PHE A 47 -9.80 -8.33 -8.50
CA PHE A 47 -9.87 -7.48 -7.31
C PHE A 47 -10.32 -8.30 -6.11
N ILE A 48 -10.14 -7.78 -4.90
CA ILE A 48 -10.59 -8.48 -3.69
C ILE A 48 -12.11 -8.65 -3.70
N GLU A 49 -12.81 -7.60 -4.15
CA GLU A 49 -14.26 -7.60 -4.35
C GLU A 49 -14.60 -6.55 -5.42
N VAL A 50 -15.76 -6.68 -6.08
CA VAL A 50 -16.18 -5.81 -7.18
C VAL A 50 -17.58 -5.28 -6.91
N HIS A 51 -17.62 -3.98 -6.59
CA HIS A 51 -18.85 -3.21 -6.40
C HIS A 51 -19.14 -2.42 -7.68
N ALA A 52 -19.92 -3.05 -8.55
CA ALA A 52 -20.41 -2.46 -9.80
C ALA A 52 -21.74 -3.11 -10.17
N GLU A 53 -22.74 -2.28 -10.41
CA GLU A 53 -24.03 -2.66 -10.99
C GLU A 53 -23.96 -2.61 -12.52
N PRO A 54 -24.81 -3.38 -13.22
CA PRO A 54 -24.89 -3.29 -14.67
C PRO A 54 -25.20 -1.86 -15.13
N ALA A 55 -24.48 -1.39 -16.14
CA ALA A 55 -24.59 -0.05 -16.70
C ALA A 55 -24.07 1.11 -15.83
N ASP A 56 -23.38 0.83 -14.73
CA ASP A 56 -22.64 1.85 -13.97
C ASP A 56 -21.59 2.55 -14.84
N LEU A 57 -21.46 3.86 -14.66
CA LEU A 57 -20.43 4.62 -15.34
C LEU A 57 -19.10 4.41 -14.61
N VAL A 58 -18.13 3.83 -15.30
CA VAL A 58 -16.82 3.54 -14.75
C VAL A 58 -15.72 4.19 -15.57
N GLN A 59 -14.65 4.56 -14.86
CA GLN A 59 -13.37 4.92 -15.45
C GLN A 59 -12.33 3.89 -15.01
N ALA A 60 -11.82 3.12 -15.97
CA ALA A 60 -10.93 2.00 -15.72
C ALA A 60 -9.56 2.24 -16.36
N ILE A 61 -8.51 1.90 -15.61
CA ILE A 61 -7.13 1.86 -16.11
C ILE A 61 -6.80 0.40 -16.35
N TYR A 62 -6.34 0.10 -17.56
CA TYR A 62 -5.97 -1.25 -17.95
C TYR A 62 -4.64 -1.28 -18.68
N PHE A 63 -4.11 -2.48 -18.85
CA PHE A 63 -3.00 -2.76 -19.74
C PHE A 63 -3.33 -4.02 -20.54
N GLU A 64 -2.80 -4.12 -21.75
CA GLU A 64 -2.98 -5.31 -22.58
C GLU A 64 -1.87 -6.31 -22.28
N ASN A 65 -2.23 -7.54 -21.91
CA ASN A 65 -1.31 -8.63 -21.64
C ASN A 65 -1.77 -9.89 -22.37
N ASN A 66 -0.93 -10.39 -23.28
CA ASN A 66 -1.22 -11.56 -24.11
C ASN A 66 -2.58 -11.48 -24.84
N GLY A 67 -2.92 -10.29 -25.38
CA GLY A 67 -4.18 -10.05 -26.08
C GLY A 67 -5.42 -9.95 -25.19
N LYS A 68 -5.24 -9.88 -23.86
CA LYS A 68 -6.31 -9.64 -22.88
C LYS A 68 -6.12 -8.29 -22.21
N ASN A 69 -7.18 -7.48 -22.17
CA ASN A 69 -7.17 -6.21 -21.47
C ASN A 69 -7.40 -6.44 -19.97
N GLN A 70 -6.38 -6.20 -19.14
CA GLN A 70 -6.42 -6.41 -17.69
C GLN A 70 -6.59 -5.08 -16.95
N ILE A 71 -7.68 -4.95 -16.20
CA ILE A 71 -7.98 -3.77 -15.38
C ILE A 71 -7.14 -3.81 -14.10
N ILE A 72 -6.43 -2.70 -13.81
CA ILE A 72 -5.57 -2.54 -12.63
C ILE A 72 -6.11 -1.53 -11.60
N ALA A 73 -7.03 -0.68 -12.04
CA ALA A 73 -7.74 0.26 -11.20
C ALA A 73 -9.04 0.65 -11.88
N MET A 74 -10.08 0.86 -11.09
CA MET A 74 -11.41 1.22 -11.58
C MET A 74 -12.07 2.17 -10.61
N LEU A 75 -12.50 3.33 -11.09
CA LEU A 75 -13.40 4.23 -10.38
C LEU A 75 -14.81 3.98 -10.89
N ASN A 76 -15.71 3.54 -10.00
CA ASN A 76 -17.14 3.55 -10.25
C ASN A 76 -17.68 4.95 -9.90
N GLN A 77 -18.01 5.74 -10.92
CA GLN A 77 -18.51 7.11 -10.74
C GLN A 77 -19.95 7.12 -10.22
N THR A 78 -20.78 6.11 -10.54
CA THR A 78 -22.16 6.02 -10.03
C THR A 78 -22.17 5.84 -8.51
N GLN A 79 -21.42 4.84 -8.03
CA GLN A 79 -21.39 4.48 -6.61
C GLN A 79 -20.32 5.24 -5.82
N GLN A 80 -19.46 6.00 -6.50
CA GLN A 80 -18.34 6.74 -5.90
C GLN A 80 -17.36 5.81 -5.16
N ILE A 81 -17.02 4.68 -5.79
CA ILE A 81 -16.13 3.65 -5.23
C ILE A 81 -14.89 3.48 -6.11
N VAL A 82 -13.71 3.52 -5.50
CA VAL A 82 -12.45 3.22 -6.18
C VAL A 82 -12.00 1.81 -5.82
N HIS A 83 -11.80 0.99 -6.84
CA HIS A 83 -11.21 -0.33 -6.77
C HIS A 83 -9.76 -0.26 -7.26
N LEU A 84 -8.82 -0.62 -6.41
CA LEU A 84 -7.42 -0.75 -6.81
C LEU A 84 -6.98 -2.20 -6.77
N HIS A 85 -6.14 -2.60 -7.73
CA HIS A 85 -5.49 -3.90 -7.67
C HIS A 85 -4.69 -4.04 -6.36
N PRO A 86 -4.67 -5.22 -5.70
CA PRO A 86 -4.01 -5.42 -4.40
C PRO A 86 -2.52 -5.03 -4.39
N GLN A 87 -1.86 -5.11 -5.55
CA GLN A 87 -0.46 -4.71 -5.72
C GLN A 87 -0.26 -3.19 -5.82
N ASN A 88 -1.30 -2.42 -6.11
CA ASN A 88 -1.26 -0.96 -6.21
C ASN A 88 -1.50 -0.34 -4.83
N LEU A 89 -0.47 -0.44 -3.98
CA LEU A 89 -0.45 0.18 -2.67
C LEU A 89 -0.52 1.70 -2.79
N ILE A 90 -1.45 2.32 -2.04
CA ILE A 90 -1.42 3.76 -1.86
C ILE A 90 -0.31 4.09 -0.87
N PHE A 91 0.79 4.61 -1.40
CA PHE A 91 1.93 5.03 -0.60
C PHE A 91 2.15 6.53 -0.77
N GLY A 92 1.76 7.29 0.25
CA GLY A 92 1.89 8.73 0.30
C GLY A 92 2.59 9.23 1.56
N TYR A 93 2.65 10.55 1.69
CA TYR A 93 3.31 11.21 2.80
C TYR A 93 2.70 10.82 4.15
N TRP A 94 1.39 10.62 4.19
CA TRP A 94 0.69 10.26 5.42
C TRP A 94 1.09 8.85 5.91
N SER A 95 1.15 7.88 5.00
CA SER A 95 1.59 6.50 5.31
C SER A 95 3.03 6.47 5.84
N PHE A 96 3.93 7.26 5.25
CA PHE A 96 5.30 7.36 5.74
C PHE A 96 5.37 7.94 7.16
N LYS A 97 4.71 9.07 7.40
CA LYS A 97 4.72 9.77 8.68
C LYS A 97 4.09 8.95 9.81
N HIS A 98 2.99 8.25 9.54
CA HIS A 98 2.18 7.61 10.59
C HIS A 98 2.39 6.10 10.71
N ARG A 99 3.02 5.43 9.73
CA ARG A 99 3.30 3.99 9.80
C ARG A 99 4.80 3.70 9.80
N VAL A 100 5.55 4.24 8.85
CA VAL A 100 6.98 3.90 8.69
C VAL A 100 7.84 4.53 9.77
N LEU A 101 7.68 5.83 10.02
CA LEU A 101 8.47 6.56 11.01
C LEU A 101 8.32 6.03 12.45
N PRO A 102 7.10 5.83 13.00
CA PRO A 102 6.96 5.31 14.36
C PRO A 102 7.50 3.90 14.52
N ASN A 103 7.28 3.01 13.53
CA ASN A 103 7.84 1.65 13.58
C ASN A 103 9.39 1.66 13.54
N ALA A 104 9.98 2.56 12.76
CA ALA A 104 11.44 2.73 12.72
C ALA A 104 11.99 3.25 14.07
N LEU A 105 11.30 4.21 14.70
CA LEU A 105 11.65 4.71 16.03
C LEU A 105 11.55 3.62 17.11
N GLN A 106 10.50 2.79 17.06
CA GLN A 106 10.34 1.65 17.97
C GLN A 106 11.48 0.63 17.80
N LEU A 107 11.82 0.28 16.56
CA LEU A 107 12.94 -0.62 16.27
C LEU A 107 14.26 -0.07 16.81
N PHE A 108 14.51 1.23 16.63
CA PHE A 108 15.68 1.89 17.16
C PHE A 108 15.73 1.85 18.69
N GLY A 109 14.61 2.15 19.37
CA GLY A 109 14.51 2.05 20.82
C GLY A 109 14.77 0.63 21.33
N PHE A 110 14.26 -0.38 20.63
CA PHE A 110 14.51 -1.79 20.95
C PHE A 110 15.98 -2.17 20.81
N LEU A 111 16.62 -1.80 19.69
CA LEU A 111 18.05 -2.05 19.46
C LEU A 111 18.92 -1.37 20.52
N PHE A 112 18.61 -0.13 20.88
CA PHE A 112 19.31 0.59 21.93
C PHE A 112 19.18 -0.12 23.29
N ALA A 113 17.97 -0.52 23.68
CA ALA A 113 17.74 -1.24 24.93
C ALA A 113 18.50 -2.58 24.97
N LEU A 114 18.52 -3.30 23.84
CA LEU A 114 19.26 -4.55 23.70
C LEU A 114 20.77 -4.34 23.85
N LEU A 115 21.33 -3.35 23.16
CA LEU A 115 22.76 -3.02 23.26
C LEU A 115 23.14 -2.59 24.69
N PHE A 116 22.31 -1.76 25.31
CA PHE A 116 22.52 -1.33 26.70
C PHE A 116 22.55 -2.52 27.66
N LEU A 117 21.64 -3.48 27.51
CA LEU A 117 21.58 -4.68 28.33
C LEU A 117 22.82 -5.57 28.13
N LEU A 118 23.24 -5.78 26.88
CA LEU A 118 24.44 -6.56 26.55
C LEU A 118 25.71 -5.93 27.11
N PHE A 119 25.87 -4.61 26.96
CA PHE A 119 27.03 -3.89 27.50
C PHE A 119 27.02 -3.83 29.02
N SER A 120 25.83 -3.73 29.64
CA SER A 120 25.70 -3.81 31.10
C SER A 120 26.14 -5.18 31.63
N LEU A 121 25.69 -6.27 30.99
CA LEU A 121 26.10 -7.64 31.34
C LEU A 121 27.62 -7.84 31.19
N ALA A 122 28.20 -7.35 30.09
CA ALA A 122 29.63 -7.45 29.84
C ALA A 122 30.46 -6.61 30.84
N ALA A 123 30.01 -5.40 31.18
CA ALA A 123 30.72 -4.56 32.14
C ALA A 123 30.61 -5.12 33.57
N PHE A 124 29.49 -5.75 33.92
CA PHE A 124 29.30 -6.43 35.19
C PHE A 124 30.20 -7.66 35.32
N SER A 125 30.34 -8.47 34.27
CA SER A 125 31.16 -9.70 34.31
C SER A 125 32.66 -9.43 34.50
N VAL A 126 33.15 -8.26 34.08
CA VAL A 126 34.57 -7.84 34.22
C VAL A 126 34.79 -6.94 35.45
N GLY A 127 33.77 -6.68 36.28
CA GLY A 127 33.90 -5.89 37.51
C GLY A 127 34.14 -4.38 37.30
N HIS A 128 34.01 -3.89 36.06
CA HIS A 128 34.21 -2.48 35.68
C HIS A 128 32.87 -1.79 35.33
N PHE A 129 31.83 -2.06 36.11
CA PHE A 129 30.52 -1.48 35.84
C PHE A 129 30.50 0.02 36.15
N GLN A 130 30.42 0.83 35.10
CA GLN A 130 30.21 2.27 35.17
C GLN A 130 29.02 2.64 34.28
N LEU A 131 27.87 2.90 34.90
CA LEU A 131 26.59 3.13 34.20
C LEU A 131 26.71 4.19 33.10
N GLY A 132 27.35 5.33 33.40
CA GLY A 132 27.52 6.42 32.44
C GLY A 132 28.32 6.00 31.20
N LYS A 133 29.36 5.18 31.38
CA LYS A 133 30.21 4.69 30.30
C LYS A 133 29.47 3.67 29.43
N VAL A 134 28.78 2.72 30.06
CA VAL A 134 27.94 1.72 29.36
C VAL A 134 26.85 2.38 28.53
N LEU A 135 26.18 3.41 29.09
CA LEU A 135 25.16 4.17 28.39
C LEU A 135 25.74 4.93 27.18
N GLN A 136 26.89 5.59 27.36
CA GLN A 136 27.57 6.32 26.30
C GLN A 136 28.03 5.39 25.18
N ASP A 137 28.61 4.24 25.51
CA ASP A 137 29.10 3.26 24.53
C ASP A 137 27.94 2.65 23.74
N ALA A 138 26.84 2.29 24.41
CA ALA A 138 25.63 1.79 23.76
C ALA A 138 25.01 2.85 22.83
N LEU A 139 24.94 4.11 23.27
CA LEU A 139 24.43 5.22 22.46
C LEU A 139 25.32 5.47 21.24
N MET A 140 26.63 5.56 21.42
CA MET A 140 27.58 5.79 20.33
C MET A 140 27.51 4.69 19.29
N LEU A 141 27.52 3.41 19.71
CA LEU A 141 27.42 2.29 18.79
C LEU A 141 26.09 2.30 18.04
N CYS A 142 24.99 2.63 18.73
CA CYS A 142 23.67 2.69 18.11
C CYS A 142 23.56 3.86 17.11
N LEU A 143 24.14 5.02 17.41
CA LEU A 143 24.20 6.17 16.51
C LEU A 143 25.10 5.93 15.31
N MET A 144 26.29 5.34 15.51
CA MET A 144 27.18 4.96 14.40
C MET A 144 26.53 3.91 13.50
N GLY A 145 25.91 2.89 14.10
CA GLY A 145 25.15 1.87 13.37
C GLY A 145 24.00 2.46 12.57
N LEU A 146 23.23 3.39 13.15
CA LEU A 146 22.18 4.13 12.45
C LEU A 146 22.75 4.99 11.32
N GLY A 147 23.88 5.67 11.54
CA GLY A 147 24.56 6.47 10.52
C GLY A 147 25.00 5.60 9.33
N LEU A 148 25.65 4.47 9.60
CA LEU A 148 26.07 3.53 8.57
C LEU A 148 24.87 2.90 7.83
N PHE A 149 23.80 2.54 8.55
CA PHE A 149 22.60 1.99 7.94
C PHE A 149 21.86 3.02 7.08
N THR A 150 21.78 4.27 7.55
CA THR A 150 21.11 5.35 6.80
C THR A 150 21.88 5.68 5.52
N LEU A 151 23.21 5.83 5.60
CA LEU A 151 24.07 6.12 4.45
C LEU A 151 24.20 4.92 3.49
N GLY A 152 24.36 3.71 4.02
CA GLY A 152 24.60 2.51 3.23
C GLY A 152 23.35 1.84 2.67
N PHE A 153 22.20 2.01 3.32
CA PHE A 153 20.95 1.33 2.92
C PHE A 153 19.78 2.28 2.67
N ILE A 154 19.49 3.20 3.59
CA ILE A 154 18.29 4.04 3.47
C ILE A 154 18.40 5.03 2.31
N LEU A 155 19.48 5.79 2.23
CA LEU A 155 19.70 6.78 1.18
C LEU A 155 19.78 6.18 -0.23
N PRO A 156 20.61 5.14 -0.49
CA PRO A 156 20.77 4.63 -1.85
C PRO A 156 19.63 3.70 -2.30
N PHE A 157 18.93 3.02 -1.39
CA PHE A 157 17.92 2.03 -1.76
C PHE A 157 16.52 2.40 -1.30
N ALA A 158 16.35 2.65 0.01
CA ALA A 158 15.00 2.86 0.56
C ALA A 158 14.37 4.16 0.05
N VAL A 159 15.08 5.29 0.07
CA VAL A 159 14.55 6.58 -0.38
C VAL A 159 14.17 6.54 -1.87
N PRO A 160 15.04 6.10 -2.80
CA PRO A 160 14.67 5.97 -4.21
C PRO A 160 13.48 5.04 -4.42
N TYR A 161 13.43 3.91 -3.72
CA TYR A 161 12.31 2.97 -3.80
C TYR A 161 10.99 3.61 -3.36
N LEU A 162 10.98 4.30 -2.21
CA LEU A 162 9.79 4.96 -1.67
C LEU A 162 9.34 6.11 -2.58
N CYS A 163 10.28 6.91 -3.11
CA CYS A 163 10.00 7.97 -4.07
C CYS A 163 9.41 7.41 -5.37
N TRP A 164 9.99 6.34 -5.91
CA TRP A 164 9.50 5.64 -7.09
C TRP A 164 8.10 5.08 -6.89
N GLN A 165 7.86 4.42 -5.75
CA GLN A 165 6.56 3.87 -5.41
C GLN A 165 5.50 4.97 -5.29
N ARG A 166 5.81 6.08 -4.62
CA ARG A 166 4.94 7.25 -4.54
C ARG A 166 4.63 7.81 -5.93
N TYR A 167 5.64 7.98 -6.78
CA TYR A 167 5.44 8.47 -8.15
C TYR A 167 4.51 7.54 -8.94
N LYS A 168 4.73 6.22 -8.88
CA LYS A 168 3.90 5.21 -9.55
C LYS A 168 2.44 5.27 -9.07
N THR A 169 2.22 5.40 -7.76
CA THR A 169 0.87 5.48 -7.18
C THR A 169 0.19 6.80 -7.56
N MET A 170 0.84 7.94 -7.39
CA MET A 170 0.26 9.24 -7.72
C MET A 170 -0.06 9.37 -9.20
N LYS A 171 0.82 8.85 -10.07
CA LYS A 171 0.56 8.80 -11.52
C LYS A 171 -0.62 7.90 -11.86
N LEU A 172 -0.87 6.83 -11.11
CA LEU A 172 -2.04 5.98 -11.33
C LEU A 172 -3.32 6.68 -10.85
N LEU A 173 -3.29 7.30 -9.67
CA LEU A 173 -4.44 8.02 -9.12
C LEU A 173 -4.79 9.27 -9.93
N SER A 174 -3.79 9.94 -10.52
CA SER A 174 -4.03 11.12 -11.37
C SER A 174 -4.77 10.79 -12.66
N TRP A 175 -4.85 9.52 -13.05
CA TRP A 175 -5.62 9.08 -14.21
C TRP A 175 -7.09 8.84 -13.86
N LEU A 176 -7.44 8.73 -12.57
CA LEU A 176 -8.80 8.45 -12.08
C LEU A 176 -9.60 9.71 -11.73
N ASP A 177 -9.16 10.89 -12.20
CA ASP A 177 -9.79 12.20 -11.93
C ASP A 177 -10.18 12.45 -10.45
N LEU A 178 -9.36 11.96 -9.52
CA LEU A 178 -9.60 12.06 -8.09
C LEU A 178 -9.14 13.41 -7.52
N SER A 179 -9.94 14.00 -6.63
CA SER A 179 -9.53 15.21 -5.90
C SER A 179 -8.42 14.93 -4.88
N GLN A 180 -7.61 15.94 -4.56
CA GLN A 180 -6.55 15.81 -3.55
C GLN A 180 -7.09 15.42 -2.17
N HIS A 181 -8.28 15.90 -1.80
CA HIS A 181 -8.93 15.52 -0.55
C HIS A 181 -9.29 14.03 -0.53
N GLN A 182 -9.87 13.51 -1.61
CA GLN A 182 -10.21 12.09 -1.72
C GLN A 182 -8.97 11.21 -1.61
N ILE A 183 -7.89 11.57 -2.31
CA ILE A 183 -6.62 10.83 -2.23
C ILE A 183 -6.10 10.79 -0.78
N LEU A 184 -6.21 11.90 -0.04
CA LEU A 184 -5.78 11.96 1.36
C LEU A 184 -6.65 11.10 2.28
N GLU A 185 -7.97 11.04 2.07
CA GLU A 185 -8.85 10.13 2.81
C GLU A 185 -8.56 8.65 2.49
N MET A 186 -8.28 8.34 1.22
CA MET A 186 -7.85 7.01 0.80
C MET A 186 -6.53 6.61 1.48
N GLU A 187 -5.56 7.53 1.59
CA GLU A 187 -4.31 7.31 2.32
C GLU A 187 -4.52 7.01 3.81
N LYS A 188 -5.51 7.67 4.44
CA LYS A 188 -5.84 7.47 5.86
C LYS A 188 -6.48 6.11 6.11
N LEU A 189 -7.55 5.80 5.37
CA LEU A 189 -8.32 4.57 5.53
C LEU A 189 -7.49 3.33 5.16
N ASN A 190 -6.86 3.39 3.99
CA ASN A 190 -5.98 2.36 3.42
C ASN A 190 -6.34 0.91 3.82
N PRO A 191 -7.58 0.46 3.53
CA PRO A 191 -8.10 -0.82 3.98
C PRO A 191 -7.40 -1.98 3.25
N GLN A 192 -7.42 -3.16 3.86
CA GLN A 192 -6.76 -4.35 3.30
C GLN A 192 -7.37 -4.79 1.96
N ASN A 193 -8.68 -4.56 1.78
CA ASN A 193 -9.42 -4.89 0.56
C ASN A 193 -9.12 -3.94 -0.63
N ARG A 194 -8.43 -2.81 -0.40
CA ARG A 194 -8.10 -1.79 -1.42
C ARG A 194 -9.32 -1.21 -2.15
N ILE A 195 -10.46 -1.22 -1.47
CA ILE A 195 -11.71 -0.63 -1.96
C ILE A 195 -11.97 0.63 -1.13
N TYR A 196 -12.20 1.75 -1.81
CA TYR A 196 -12.34 3.05 -1.18
C TYR A 196 -13.69 3.66 -1.54
N HIS A 197 -14.49 3.95 -0.53
CA HIS A 197 -15.73 4.70 -0.69
C HIS A 197 -15.41 6.18 -0.58
N LEU A 198 -15.58 6.93 -1.68
CA LEU A 198 -15.25 8.36 -1.74
C LEU A 198 -16.28 9.23 -1.01
N ASN A 199 -17.52 8.74 -0.92
CA ASN A 199 -18.55 9.27 -0.03
C ASN A 199 -18.85 8.21 1.02
N PRO A 200 -18.46 8.40 2.29
CA PRO A 200 -18.83 7.46 3.34
C PRO A 200 -20.36 7.50 3.48
N VAL A 201 -21.03 6.43 3.05
CA VAL A 201 -22.36 6.14 3.56
C VAL A 201 -22.14 5.89 5.06
N PRO A 202 -22.75 6.67 5.98
CA PRO A 202 -22.61 6.40 7.40
C PRO A 202 -23.05 4.96 7.64
N ASP A 203 -22.18 4.15 8.26
CA ASP A 203 -22.42 2.75 8.60
C ASP A 203 -23.75 2.61 9.36
N ARG A 204 -24.85 2.43 8.63
CA ARG A 204 -26.17 2.08 9.15
C ARG A 204 -26.43 0.59 9.03
N PHE A 205 -25.41 -0.25 9.19
CA PHE A 205 -25.61 -1.71 9.34
C PHE A 205 -24.63 -2.32 10.34
N LYS A 206 -24.64 -1.79 11.56
CA LYS A 206 -24.31 -2.55 12.78
C LYS A 206 -25.44 -2.42 13.79
N GLN A 207 -26.65 -2.80 13.40
CA GLN A 207 -27.74 -3.10 14.33
C GLN A 207 -28.61 -4.20 13.72
N SER A 208 -28.23 -5.46 13.95
CA SER A 208 -29.14 -6.59 14.25
C SER A 208 -28.41 -7.92 14.10
N ALA A 209 -27.77 -8.36 15.18
CA ALA A 209 -27.68 -9.76 15.59
C ALA A 209 -27.58 -9.79 17.12
#